data_AF-A0A7C5F9T8-F1
#
_entry.id   AF-A0A7C5F9T8-F1
#
_cell.length_a   1.000
_cell.length_b   1.000
_cell.length_c   1.000
_cell.angle_alpha   90.00
_cell.angle_beta   90.00
_cell.angle_gamma   90.00
#
_symmetry.space_group_name_H-M   'P 1'
#
loop_
_entity.id
_entity.type
_entity.pdbx_description
1 polymer ?
#
loop_
_entity_poly.entity_id
_entity_poly.type
_entity_poly.pdbx_seq_one_letter_code
_entity_poly.pdbx_strand_id
1 'polypeptide(L)'
;MLDVREYRVYPGVKRNEIYRQVSEFWARQGFYVAQISPFELQGQSYESKIGLRREFYLRIDEQNENTYLDLTVRAQITDLGLIGGVAAAVIFWPAAVVGGALSYSSYKEDAKNLINTFWAYVDSITHKVGSPIPPPPYGIPTPQPPQTTMPPPLETTPCENCGALLPKNWKACPYCAKPKSQPKEEKGEIKEKNDDEKK
;
A
#
# COMPACT_ATOMS: atom_id res chain seq x y z
N MET A 1 3.95 8.80 -16.06
CA MET A 1 3.74 8.25 -14.71
C MET A 1 2.27 8.41 -14.39
N LEU A 2 1.62 7.41 -13.79
CA LEU A 2 0.21 7.49 -13.41
C LEU A 2 0.14 8.02 -11.98
N ASP A 3 -0.02 9.32 -11.83
CA ASP A 3 -0.21 9.98 -10.56
C ASP A 3 -1.56 10.72 -10.53
N VAL A 4 -2.28 10.57 -9.43
CA VAL A 4 -3.50 11.33 -9.15
C VAL A 4 -3.28 12.00 -7.81
N ARG A 5 -3.43 13.33 -7.78
CA ARG A 5 -3.33 14.12 -6.56
C ARG A 5 -4.65 14.84 -6.32
N GLU A 6 -5.20 14.68 -5.13
CA GLU A 6 -6.41 15.35 -4.70
C GLU A 6 -6.18 16.05 -3.36
N TYR A 7 -6.75 17.25 -3.24
CA TYR A 7 -6.60 18.10 -2.07
C TYR A 7 -7.99 18.50 -1.57
N ARG A 8 -8.29 18.20 -0.30
CA ARG A 8 -9.57 18.56 0.34
C ARG A 8 -9.35 19.25 1.66
N VAL A 9 -10.27 20.16 1.99
CA VAL A 9 -10.28 20.89 3.27
C VAL A 9 -11.49 20.54 4.11
N TYR A 10 -11.26 20.38 5.41
CA TYR A 10 -12.25 20.02 6.42
C TYR A 10 -12.25 21.09 7.53
N PRO A 11 -13.28 21.95 7.60
CA PRO A 11 -13.32 23.05 8.56
C PRO A 11 -13.70 22.56 9.96
N GLY A 12 -12.94 22.97 10.97
CA GLY A 12 -13.18 22.66 12.38
C GLY A 12 -12.89 21.21 12.78
N VAL A 13 -12.18 20.45 11.94
CA VAL A 13 -11.69 19.10 12.27
C VAL A 13 -10.26 19.23 12.75
N LYS A 14 -9.88 18.51 13.82
CA LYS A 14 -8.49 18.46 14.27
C LYS A 14 -7.74 17.31 13.61
N ARG A 15 -6.52 17.56 13.13
CA ARG A 15 -5.74 16.50 12.43
C ARG A 15 -5.47 15.27 13.31
N ASN A 16 -5.32 15.47 14.61
CA ASN A 16 -5.05 14.41 15.59
C ASN A 16 -6.21 13.41 15.72
N GLU A 17 -7.44 13.87 15.52
CA GLU A 17 -8.66 13.05 15.68
C GLU A 17 -8.81 12.05 14.53
N ILE A 18 -8.42 12.47 13.32
CA ILE A 18 -8.59 11.66 12.10
C ILE A 18 -7.35 10.83 11.75
N TYR A 19 -6.15 11.23 12.20
CA TYR A 19 -4.89 10.62 11.76
C TYR A 19 -4.87 9.09 11.92
N ARG A 20 -5.25 8.60 13.10
CA ARG A 20 -5.29 7.15 13.39
C ARG A 20 -6.30 6.42 12.52
N GLN A 21 -7.48 7.00 12.33
CA GLN A 21 -8.56 6.37 11.59
C GLN A 21 -8.23 6.27 10.10
N VAL A 22 -7.53 7.27 9.57
CA VAL A 22 -7.07 7.31 8.20
C VAL A 22 -5.91 6.35 7.98
N SER A 23 -4.93 6.26 8.89
CA SER A 23 -3.87 5.26 8.77
C SER A 23 -4.41 3.83 8.80
N GLU A 24 -5.36 3.55 9.68
CA GLU A 24 -6.05 2.25 9.75
C GLU A 24 -6.88 1.96 8.50
N PHE A 25 -7.49 2.97 7.87
CA PHE A 25 -8.19 2.79 6.59
C PHE A 25 -7.24 2.24 5.53
N TRP A 26 -6.09 2.89 5.34
CA TRP A 26 -5.13 2.46 4.32
C TRP A 26 -4.58 1.06 4.59
N ALA A 27 -4.31 0.74 5.86
CA ALA A 27 -3.94 -0.60 6.26
C ALA A 27 -5.02 -1.65 5.88
N ARG A 28 -6.31 -1.35 6.15
CA ARG A 28 -7.44 -2.24 5.76
C ARG A 28 -7.63 -2.35 4.25
N GLN A 29 -7.24 -1.34 3.48
CA GLN A 29 -7.26 -1.38 2.02
C GLN A 29 -6.10 -2.20 1.41
N GLY A 30 -5.28 -2.85 2.23
CA GLY A 30 -4.20 -3.71 1.75
C GLY A 30 -2.91 -2.97 1.45
N PHE A 31 -2.57 -1.94 2.23
CA PHE A 31 -1.32 -1.20 2.11
C PHE A 31 -0.40 -1.40 3.32
N TYR A 32 0.91 -1.46 3.07
CA TYR A 32 1.91 -1.20 4.10
C TYR A 32 1.93 0.28 4.37
N VAL A 33 1.48 0.70 5.54
CA VAL A 33 1.44 2.12 5.92
C VAL A 33 2.64 2.42 6.81
N ALA A 34 3.48 3.35 6.39
CA ALA A 34 4.58 3.89 7.15
C ALA A 34 4.32 5.37 7.48
N GLN A 35 4.61 5.76 8.71
CA GLN A 35 4.68 7.16 9.09
C GLN A 35 6.08 7.67 8.78
N ILE A 36 6.18 8.65 7.89
CA ILE A 36 7.46 9.24 7.45
C ILE A 36 7.78 10.55 8.18
N SER A 37 6.74 11.26 8.62
CA SER A 37 6.81 12.53 9.34
C SER A 37 5.55 12.66 10.22
N PRO A 38 5.50 13.56 11.23
CA PRO A 38 4.26 13.83 11.95
C PRO A 38 3.14 14.20 10.98
N PHE A 39 2.04 13.44 10.99
CA PHE A 39 0.87 13.64 10.13
C PHE A 39 1.09 13.42 8.63
N GLU A 40 2.20 12.77 8.26
CA GLU A 40 2.44 12.30 6.89
C GLU A 40 2.56 10.78 6.86
N LEU A 41 1.82 10.19 5.95
CA LEU A 41 1.73 8.75 5.73
C LEU A 41 2.16 8.44 4.31
N GLN A 42 2.92 7.37 4.17
CA GLN A 42 3.22 6.77 2.87
C GLN A 42 2.83 5.30 2.94
N GLY A 43 2.37 4.74 1.82
CA GLY A 43 2.22 3.30 1.77
C GLY A 43 2.24 2.70 0.39
N GLN A 44 2.49 1.38 0.36
CA GLN A 44 2.54 0.55 -0.85
C GLN A 44 1.54 -0.59 -0.75
N SER A 45 0.88 -0.92 -1.87
CA SER A 45 -0.05 -2.05 -1.93
C SER A 45 0.70 -3.37 -1.72
N TYR A 46 0.04 -4.30 -1.04
CA TYR A 46 0.60 -5.62 -0.80
C TYR A 46 0.81 -6.42 -2.09
N GLU A 47 -0.16 -6.34 -2.99
CA GLU A 47 -0.17 -7.05 -4.26
C GLU A 47 0.18 -6.09 -5.42
N SER A 48 0.78 -6.66 -6.47
CA SER A 48 0.85 -6.02 -7.78
C SER A 48 -0.22 -6.63 -8.69
N LYS A 49 -0.97 -5.77 -9.39
CA LYS A 49 -1.97 -6.20 -10.37
C LYS A 49 -1.42 -5.92 -11.76
N ILE A 50 -1.22 -6.97 -12.56
CA ILE A 50 -0.68 -6.88 -13.92
C ILE A 50 0.68 -6.14 -13.94
N GLY A 51 1.54 -6.46 -12.98
CA GLY A 51 2.88 -5.85 -12.89
C GLY A 51 2.91 -4.38 -12.45
N LEU A 52 1.78 -3.80 -12.02
CA LEU A 52 1.72 -2.47 -11.42
C LEU A 52 1.51 -2.59 -9.90
N ARG A 53 2.31 -1.86 -9.13
CA ARG A 53 2.13 -1.68 -7.69
C ARG A 53 1.60 -0.27 -7.42
N ARG A 54 0.68 -0.15 -6.46
CA ARG A 54 0.10 1.14 -6.06
C ARG A 54 0.87 1.69 -4.88
N GLU A 55 1.04 2.99 -4.87
CA GLU A 55 1.57 3.74 -3.75
C GLU A 55 0.64 4.88 -3.41
N PHE A 56 0.58 5.25 -2.14
CA PHE A 56 -0.03 6.50 -1.74
C PHE A 56 0.93 7.29 -0.85
N TYR A 57 0.74 8.60 -0.90
CA TYR A 57 1.29 9.56 0.04
C TYR A 57 0.14 10.43 0.50
N LEU A 58 -0.03 10.55 1.81
CA LEU A 58 -1.06 11.36 2.41
C LEU A 58 -0.41 12.30 3.42
N ARG A 59 -0.68 13.59 3.28
CA ARG A 59 -0.26 14.63 4.22
C ARG A 59 -1.49 15.29 4.83
N ILE A 60 -1.48 15.40 6.15
CA ILE A 60 -2.56 16.05 6.92
C ILE A 60 -1.98 17.30 7.59
N ASP A 61 -2.35 18.47 7.09
CA ASP A 61 -1.94 19.76 7.64
C ASP A 61 -3.12 20.41 8.39
N GLU A 62 -2.83 21.29 9.34
CA GLU A 62 -3.86 22.04 10.08
C GLU A 62 -3.46 23.52 10.13
N GLN A 63 -4.28 24.40 9.53
CA GLN A 63 -4.08 25.85 9.54
C GLN A 63 -5.41 26.59 9.66
N ASN A 64 -5.45 27.66 10.44
CA ASN A 64 -6.64 28.53 10.60
C ASN A 64 -7.93 27.72 10.89
N GLU A 65 -7.85 26.76 11.82
CA GLU A 65 -8.94 25.84 12.19
C GLU A 65 -9.44 24.92 11.07
N ASN A 66 -8.75 24.88 9.93
CA ASN A 66 -9.04 23.98 8.84
C ASN A 66 -7.99 22.87 8.79
N THR A 67 -8.46 21.63 8.61
CA THR A 67 -7.58 20.50 8.34
C THR A 67 -7.55 20.22 6.84
N TYR A 68 -6.35 20.15 6.29
CA TYR A 68 -6.08 19.96 4.88
C TYR A 68 -5.53 18.56 4.64
N LEU A 69 -6.15 17.81 3.74
CA LEU A 69 -5.70 16.48 3.34
C LEU A 69 -5.20 16.53 1.91
N ASP A 70 -3.93 16.22 1.71
CA ASP A 70 -3.27 16.07 0.42
C ASP A 70 -2.98 14.60 0.17
N LEU A 71 -3.77 13.99 -0.71
CA LEU A 71 -3.61 12.60 -1.10
C LEU A 71 -3.00 12.55 -2.51
N THR A 72 -1.89 11.84 -2.63
CA THR A 72 -1.29 11.47 -3.91
C THR A 72 -1.27 9.97 -4.03
N VAL A 73 -1.84 9.42 -5.11
CA VAL A 73 -1.78 7.99 -5.44
C VAL A 73 -0.97 7.80 -6.72
N ARG A 74 -0.01 6.86 -6.72
CA ARG A 74 0.91 6.59 -7.83
C ARG A 74 0.93 5.12 -8.22
N ALA A 75 1.19 4.86 -9.49
CA ALA A 75 1.52 3.52 -10.00
C ALA A 75 3.02 3.40 -10.23
N GLN A 76 3.64 2.35 -9.71
CA GLN A 76 4.97 1.92 -10.10
C GLN A 76 4.90 0.64 -10.94
N ILE A 77 5.65 0.61 -12.04
CA ILE A 77 5.85 -0.61 -12.83
C ILE A 77 6.87 -1.47 -12.09
N THR A 78 6.52 -2.73 -11.84
CA THR A 78 7.43 -3.72 -11.26
C THR A 78 8.38 -4.26 -12.33
N ASP A 79 9.58 -4.69 -11.94
CA ASP A 79 10.57 -5.27 -12.86
C ASP A 79 10.00 -6.46 -13.64
N LEU A 80 9.21 -7.32 -12.97
CA LEU A 80 8.53 -8.44 -13.61
C LEU A 80 7.50 -7.96 -14.66
N GLY A 81 6.75 -6.91 -14.35
CA GLY A 81 5.80 -6.29 -15.27
C GLY A 81 6.46 -5.65 -16.48
N LEU A 82 7.62 -5.02 -16.27
CA LEU A 82 8.43 -4.43 -17.33
C LEU A 82 8.99 -5.51 -18.26
N ILE A 83 9.63 -6.54 -17.71
CA ILE A 83 10.23 -7.64 -18.47
C ILE A 83 9.15 -8.42 -19.23
N GLY A 84 8.04 -8.77 -18.56
CA GLY A 84 6.92 -9.44 -19.21
C GLY A 84 6.26 -8.61 -20.31
N GLY A 85 6.09 -7.31 -20.09
CA GLY A 85 5.55 -6.38 -21.08
C GLY A 85 6.44 -6.25 -22.31
N VAL A 86 7.76 -6.15 -22.13
CA VAL A 86 8.72 -6.07 -23.24
C VAL A 86 8.74 -7.39 -24.03
N ALA A 87 8.79 -8.53 -23.36
CA ALA A 87 8.77 -9.83 -24.04
C ALA A 87 7.48 -10.03 -24.87
N ALA A 88 6.32 -9.65 -24.32
CA ALA A 88 5.05 -9.69 -25.03
C ALA A 88 5.03 -8.74 -26.23
N ALA A 89 5.60 -7.54 -26.11
CA ALA A 89 5.67 -6.58 -27.20
C ALA A 89 6.53 -7.09 -28.38
N VAL A 90 7.62 -7.79 -28.10
CA VAL A 90 8.51 -8.33 -29.15
C VAL A 90 7.85 -9.50 -29.91
N ILE A 91 7.11 -10.37 -29.23
CA ILE A 91 6.54 -11.58 -29.83
C ILE A 91 5.13 -11.31 -30.41
N PHE A 92 4.31 -10.54 -29.69
CA PHE A 92 2.90 -10.30 -29.98
C PHE A 92 2.53 -8.81 -29.89
N TRP A 93 3.26 -7.97 -30.62
CA TRP A 93 3.13 -6.51 -30.55
C TRP A 93 1.68 -5.98 -30.50
N PRO A 94 0.75 -6.39 -31.38
CA PRO A 94 -0.62 -5.85 -31.34
C PRO A 94 -1.37 -6.24 -30.07
N ALA A 95 -1.22 -7.50 -29.62
CA ALA A 95 -1.87 -7.99 -28.40
C ALA A 95 -1.27 -7.33 -27.15
N ALA A 96 0.03 -7.06 -27.15
CA ALA A 96 0.71 -6.35 -26.06
C ALA A 96 0.22 -4.90 -25.92
N VAL A 97 0.00 -4.20 -27.04
CA VAL A 97 -0.58 -2.83 -27.02
C VAL A 97 -1.99 -2.84 -26.44
N VAL A 98 -2.85 -3.77 -26.88
CA VAL A 98 -4.22 -3.90 -26.36
C VAL A 98 -4.20 -4.27 -24.87
N GLY A 99 -3.37 -5.23 -24.47
CA GLY A 99 -3.22 -5.63 -23.07
C GLY A 99 -2.72 -4.50 -22.17
N GLY A 100 -1.76 -3.69 -22.66
CA GLY A 100 -1.28 -2.49 -21.97
C GLY A 100 -2.36 -1.40 -21.83
N ALA A 101 -3.19 -1.21 -22.85
CA ALA A 101 -4.29 -0.24 -22.79
C ALA A 101 -5.37 -0.66 -21.78
N LEU A 102 -5.75 -1.94 -21.76
CA LEU A 102 -6.74 -2.49 -20.83
C LEU A 102 -6.23 -2.49 -19.37
N SER A 103 -4.95 -2.78 -19.16
CA SER A 103 -4.35 -2.69 -17.82
C SER A 103 -4.29 -1.26 -17.31
N TYR A 104 -4.03 -0.29 -18.20
CA TYR A 104 -4.04 1.13 -17.88
C TYR A 104 -5.46 1.63 -17.50
N SER A 105 -6.49 1.28 -18.27
CA SER A 105 -7.85 1.73 -18.00
C SER A 105 -8.38 1.17 -16.68
N SER A 106 -8.21 -0.13 -16.45
CA SER A 106 -8.60 -0.78 -15.20
C SER A 106 -7.85 -0.23 -13.99
N TYR A 107 -6.56 0.11 -14.14
CA TYR A 107 -5.82 0.81 -13.08
C TYR A 107 -6.45 2.17 -12.74
N LYS A 108 -6.81 2.97 -13.75
CA LYS A 108 -7.37 4.30 -13.55
C LYS A 108 -8.74 4.25 -12.86
N GLU A 109 -9.57 3.28 -13.22
CA GLU A 109 -10.87 3.04 -12.57
C GLU A 109 -10.69 2.58 -11.12
N ASP A 110 -9.82 1.59 -10.88
CA ASP A 110 -9.51 1.10 -9.54
C ASP A 110 -8.96 2.23 -8.64
N ALA A 111 -8.06 3.07 -9.16
CA ALA A 111 -7.48 4.19 -8.44
C ALA A 111 -8.55 5.24 -8.07
N LYS A 112 -9.45 5.57 -9.01
CA LYS A 112 -10.58 6.47 -8.73
C LYS A 112 -11.51 5.91 -7.67
N ASN A 113 -11.85 4.63 -7.75
CA ASN A 113 -12.70 3.98 -6.75
C ASN A 113 -12.05 3.99 -5.37
N LEU A 114 -10.75 3.72 -5.27
CA LEU A 114 -10.00 3.78 -4.02
C LEU A 114 -10.00 5.20 -3.42
N ILE A 115 -9.71 6.22 -4.24
CA ILE A 115 -9.72 7.62 -3.83
C ILE A 115 -11.12 8.06 -3.38
N ASN A 116 -12.16 7.72 -4.15
CA ASN A 116 -13.55 8.02 -3.79
C ASN A 116 -13.96 7.36 -2.48
N THR A 117 -13.57 6.09 -2.27
CA THR A 117 -13.85 5.35 -1.04
C THR A 117 -13.12 5.98 0.15
N PHE A 118 -11.87 6.42 -0.05
CA PHE A 118 -11.12 7.14 0.97
C PHE A 118 -11.82 8.43 1.38
N TRP A 119 -12.24 9.26 0.42
CA TRP A 119 -12.92 10.51 0.75
C TRP A 119 -14.28 10.29 1.39
N ALA A 120 -15.07 9.33 0.91
CA ALA A 120 -16.32 8.95 1.56
C ALA A 120 -16.10 8.49 3.01
N TYR A 121 -15.01 7.76 3.27
CA TYR A 121 -14.62 7.39 4.63
C TYR A 121 -14.26 8.60 5.49
N VAL A 122 -13.42 9.51 5.00
CA VAL A 122 -13.07 10.74 5.73
C VAL A 122 -14.32 11.59 6.02
N ASP A 123 -15.20 11.74 5.04
CA ASP A 123 -16.45 12.46 5.19
C ASP A 123 -17.34 11.82 6.27
N SER A 124 -17.35 10.48 6.34
CA SER A 124 -18.12 9.73 7.34
C SER A 124 -17.60 9.91 8.78
N ILE A 125 -16.28 9.91 8.98
CA ILE A 125 -15.68 10.02 10.31
C ILE A 125 -15.62 11.47 10.82
N THR A 126 -15.62 12.45 9.91
CA THR A 126 -15.61 13.88 10.27
C THR A 126 -17.01 14.47 10.37
N HIS A 127 -18.04 13.75 9.90
CA HIS A 127 -19.41 14.26 9.73
C HIS A 127 -19.48 15.55 8.90
N LYS A 128 -18.52 15.75 7.99
CA LYS A 128 -18.38 16.93 7.15
C LYS A 128 -18.00 16.49 5.75
N VAL A 129 -18.50 17.21 4.74
CA VAL A 129 -18.06 16.98 3.36
C VAL A 129 -16.83 17.82 3.12
N GLY A 130 -15.71 17.18 2.80
CA GLY A 130 -14.48 17.87 2.46
C GLY A 130 -14.64 18.67 1.17
N SER A 131 -14.31 19.97 1.20
CA SER A 131 -14.37 20.80 0.01
C SER A 131 -13.12 20.56 -0.84
N PRO A 132 -13.25 20.14 -2.12
CA PRO A 132 -12.12 20.05 -3.02
C PRO A 132 -11.58 21.45 -3.27
N ILE A 133 -10.26 21.60 -3.12
CA ILE A 133 -9.56 22.84 -3.43
C ILE A 133 -8.41 22.52 -4.37
N PRO A 134 -8.04 23.44 -5.27
CA PRO A 134 -6.88 23.21 -6.12
C PRO A 134 -5.65 22.99 -5.24
N PRO A 135 -4.76 22.04 -5.59
CA PRO A 135 -3.49 21.91 -4.90
C PRO A 135 -2.76 23.27 -4.97
N PRO A 136 -1.97 23.63 -3.93
CA PRO A 136 -1.25 24.88 -3.94
C PRO A 136 -0.39 25.01 -5.21
N PRO A 137 -0.27 26.21 -5.81
CA PRO A 137 0.41 26.41 -7.08
C PRO A 137 1.87 25.90 -7.02
N TYR A 138 2.31 25.28 -8.11
CA TYR A 138 3.69 24.82 -8.30
C TYR A 138 4.67 25.96 -8.01
N GLY A 139 5.51 25.81 -6.99
CA GLY A 139 6.49 26.82 -6.57
C GLY A 139 6.51 27.09 -5.06
N ILE A 140 5.42 26.78 -4.35
CA ILE A 140 5.48 26.64 -2.89
C ILE A 140 6.02 25.23 -2.61
N PRO A 141 7.13 25.05 -1.88
CA PRO A 141 7.62 23.74 -1.51
C PRO A 141 6.62 23.10 -0.54
N THR A 142 5.60 22.44 -1.08
CA THR A 142 5.06 21.27 -0.40
C THR A 142 6.18 20.24 -0.40
N PRO A 143 6.47 19.54 0.72
CA PRO A 143 7.32 18.37 0.68
C PRO A 143 6.76 17.50 -0.43
N GLN A 144 7.44 17.44 -1.58
CA GLN A 144 7.12 16.44 -2.57
C GLN A 144 7.22 15.11 -1.82
N PRO A 145 6.28 14.16 -2.03
CA PRO A 145 6.45 12.82 -1.50
C PRO A 145 7.89 12.43 -1.80
N PRO A 146 8.71 12.19 -0.77
CA PRO A 146 10.13 12.13 -0.98
C PRO A 146 10.38 11.09 -2.06
N GLN A 147 11.22 11.41 -3.04
CA GLN A 147 11.64 10.44 -4.07
C GLN A 147 12.47 9.30 -3.45
N THR A 148 12.48 9.17 -2.12
CA THR A 148 12.82 7.94 -1.42
C THR A 148 12.17 6.79 -2.16
N THR A 149 13.02 6.07 -2.87
CA THR A 149 13.01 4.62 -2.89
C THR A 149 12.51 4.17 -1.52
N MET A 150 11.23 3.84 -1.45
CA MET A 150 10.70 3.12 -0.31
C MET A 150 11.65 1.93 -0.11
N PRO A 151 12.04 1.58 1.13
CA PRO A 151 12.85 0.39 1.35
C PRO A 151 12.29 -0.76 0.52
N PRO A 152 13.17 -1.57 -0.12
CA PRO A 152 12.74 -2.65 -0.99
C PRO A 152 11.65 -3.46 -0.28
N PRO A 153 10.62 -3.94 -1.01
CA PRO A 153 9.48 -4.62 -0.43
C PRO A 153 9.95 -5.48 0.72
N LEU A 154 9.49 -5.21 1.94
CA LEU A 154 9.67 -6.19 2.98
C LEU A 154 9.08 -7.47 2.40
N GLU A 155 9.88 -8.53 2.33
CA GLU A 155 9.36 -9.84 1.99
C GLU A 155 8.19 -10.09 2.92
N THR A 156 7.00 -10.23 2.34
CA THR A 156 5.78 -10.27 3.13
C THR A 156 5.07 -11.57 2.93
N THR A 157 4.50 -12.04 4.02
CA THR A 157 3.82 -13.32 4.12
C THR A 157 2.41 -13.06 4.62
N PRO A 158 1.38 -13.65 4.00
CA PRO A 158 0.02 -13.48 4.46
C PRO A 158 -0.14 -14.11 5.84
N CYS A 159 -0.89 -13.45 6.71
CA CYS A 159 -1.34 -14.02 7.96
C CYS A 159 -2.33 -15.14 7.64
N GLU A 160 -2.05 -16.36 8.09
CA GLU A 160 -2.91 -17.52 7.81
C GLU A 160 -4.33 -17.38 8.38
N ASN A 161 -4.54 -16.51 9.37
CA ASN A 161 -5.84 -16.36 10.03
C ASN A 161 -6.72 -15.27 9.40
N CYS A 162 -6.15 -14.14 8.99
CA CYS A 162 -6.94 -13.02 8.45
C CYS A 162 -6.50 -12.55 7.06
N GLY A 163 -5.50 -13.18 6.45
CA GLY A 163 -4.97 -12.82 5.15
C GLY A 163 -4.13 -11.54 5.11
N ALA A 164 -3.96 -10.83 6.24
CA ALA A 164 -3.17 -9.61 6.28
C ALA A 164 -1.71 -9.91 5.89
N LEU A 165 -1.17 -9.19 4.90
CA LEU A 165 0.21 -9.39 4.47
C LEU A 165 1.14 -8.68 5.45
N LEU A 166 2.06 -9.43 6.04
CA LEU A 166 2.89 -9.02 7.17
C LEU A 166 4.38 -9.22 6.85
N PRO A 167 5.27 -8.37 7.38
CA PRO A 167 6.70 -8.48 7.13
C PRO A 167 7.22 -9.81 7.66
N LYS A 168 8.11 -10.51 6.94
CA LYS A 168 8.58 -11.89 7.25
C LYS A 168 8.93 -12.16 8.72
N ASN A 169 9.39 -11.15 9.48
CA ASN A 169 9.76 -11.23 10.89
C ASN A 169 8.62 -10.90 11.89
N TRP A 170 7.36 -10.86 11.46
CA TRP A 170 6.22 -10.58 12.32
C TRP A 170 6.02 -11.67 13.38
N LYS A 171 5.78 -11.27 14.64
CA LYS A 171 5.51 -12.20 15.76
C LYS A 171 4.02 -12.39 16.02
N ALA A 172 3.27 -11.29 16.04
CA ALA A 172 1.82 -11.27 16.19
C ALA A 172 1.22 -10.35 15.14
N CYS A 173 0.09 -10.76 14.56
CA CYS A 173 -0.61 -10.00 13.55
C CYS A 173 -1.23 -8.78 14.23
N PRO A 174 -0.90 -7.55 13.84
CA PRO A 174 -1.48 -6.34 14.44
C PRO A 174 -2.99 -6.22 14.18
N TYR A 175 -3.54 -6.97 13.22
CA TYR A 175 -4.95 -6.88 12.83
C TYR A 175 -5.84 -7.94 13.48
N CYS A 176 -5.32 -9.14 13.76
CA CYS A 176 -6.11 -10.21 14.39
C CYS A 176 -5.51 -10.74 15.69
N ALA A 177 -4.40 -10.15 16.15
CA ALA A 177 -3.66 -10.53 17.36
C ALA A 177 -3.17 -11.99 17.40
N LYS A 178 -3.30 -12.76 16.29
CA LYS A 178 -2.82 -14.13 16.23
C LYS A 178 -1.31 -14.17 16.01
N PRO A 179 -0.58 -15.10 16.63
CA PRO A 179 0.85 -15.28 16.40
C PRO A 179 1.13 -15.88 15.00
N LYS A 180 2.35 -15.69 14.52
CA LYS A 180 2.84 -16.40 13.33
C LYS A 180 2.90 -17.89 13.63
N SER A 181 2.22 -18.71 12.83
CA SER A 181 2.35 -20.16 12.88
C SER A 181 3.80 -20.52 12.57
N GLN A 182 4.46 -21.20 13.52
CA GLN A 182 5.79 -21.74 13.26
C GLN A 182 5.63 -23.04 12.47
N PRO A 183 6.44 -23.27 11.41
CA PRO A 183 6.52 -24.59 10.81
C PRO A 183 6.97 -25.57 11.90
N LYS A 184 6.24 -26.68 12.05
CA LYS A 184 6.62 -27.77 12.95
C LYS A 184 8.01 -28.25 12.54
N GLU A 185 8.99 -27.98 13.39
CA GLU A 185 10.33 -28.53 13.29
C GLU A 185 10.21 -30.05 13.45
N GLU A 186 10.29 -30.78 12.34
CA GLU A 186 10.29 -32.23 12.29
C GLU A 186 11.59 -32.71 12.96
N LYS A 187 11.48 -33.09 14.25
CA LYS A 187 12.56 -33.68 15.03
C LYS A 187 13.12 -34.90 14.27
N GLY A 188 14.34 -34.78 13.80
CA GLY A 188 15.12 -35.89 13.28
C GLY A 188 15.29 -36.96 14.37
N GLU A 189 14.72 -38.13 14.12
CA GLU A 189 14.98 -39.35 14.88
C GLU A 189 16.29 -39.95 14.34
N ILE A 190 17.38 -39.74 15.08
CA ILE A 190 18.66 -40.42 14.85
C ILE A 190 18.46 -41.88 15.26
N LYS A 191 18.35 -42.78 14.28
CA LYS A 191 18.45 -44.23 14.52
C LYS A 191 19.91 -44.59 14.81
N GLU A 192 20.19 -44.69 16.11
CA GLU A 192 21.35 -45.37 16.68
C GLU A 192 21.41 -46.82 16.15
N LYS A 193 22.34 -47.09 15.23
CA LYS A 193 22.69 -48.46 14.83
C LYS A 193 23.56 -49.03 15.93
N ASN A 194 22.97 -49.84 16.80
CA ASN A 194 23.71 -50.71 17.68
C ASN A 194 24.45 -51.76 16.84
N ASP A 195 25.76 -51.79 17.01
CA ASP A 195 26.58 -52.98 16.86
C ASP A 195 26.05 -54.06 17.81
N ASP A 196 25.71 -55.25 17.29
CA ASP A 196 25.89 -56.50 18.02
C ASP A 196 25.70 -57.72 17.10
N GLU A 197 26.84 -58.38 16.87
CA GLU A 197 27.07 -59.80 17.19
C GLU A 197 26.38 -60.95 16.41
N LYS A 198 27.25 -61.86 15.93
CA LYS A 198 27.05 -63.29 15.57
C LYS A 198 26.21 -63.58 14.30
N LYS A 199 26.67 -64.40 13.36
CA LYS A 199 27.43 -65.66 13.48
C LYS A 199 28.03 -66.04 12.13
#